data_AF-A0A1X7UBZ5-F1
#
_entry.id   AF-A0A1X7UBZ5-F1
#
_cell.length_a   1.000
_cell.length_b   1.000
_cell.length_c   1.000
_cell.angle_alpha   90.00
_cell.angle_beta   90.00
_cell.angle_gamma   90.00
#
_symmetry.space_group_name_H-M   'P 1'
#
loop_
_entity.id
_entity.type
_entity.pdbx_description
1 polymer ?
#
loop_
_entity_poly.entity_id
_entity_poly.type
_entity_poly.pdbx_seq_one_letter_code
_entity_poly.pdbx_strand_id
1 'polypeptide(L)'
;MKDQVQSLKDHGIRAGHIDSDSAIDIKEMAHTGAYSILFMSPEMLVGKGKEIVRNDVFKKNLVGLIIDEAHCVVKWGKSFRDSFLQIREVRSIIIVIKNKYHGTNCNSNFTT
;
A
#
# COMPACT_ATOMS: atom_id res chain seq x y z
N MET A 1 -6.35 12.68 -7.96
CA MET A 1 -5.23 11.71 -7.95
C MET A 1 -4.24 11.94 -9.08
N LYS A 2 -4.65 12.07 -10.36
CA LYS A 2 -3.72 12.35 -11.48
C LYS A 2 -2.90 13.63 -11.28
N ASP A 3 -3.51 14.70 -10.81
CA ASP A 3 -2.81 15.97 -10.55
C ASP A 3 -1.79 15.86 -9.41
N GLN A 4 -2.12 15.11 -8.35
CA GLN A 4 -1.18 14.84 -7.24
C GLN A 4 0.02 14.01 -7.71
N VAL A 5 -0.21 13.00 -8.55
CA VAL A 5 0.87 12.21 -9.15
C VAL A 5 1.76 13.08 -10.02
N GLN A 6 1.17 13.96 -10.84
CA GLN A 6 1.94 14.85 -11.71
C GLN A 6 2.80 15.81 -10.89
N SER A 7 2.22 16.46 -9.88
CA SER A 7 2.95 17.34 -8.97
C SER A 7 4.13 16.61 -8.31
N LEU A 8 3.94 15.39 -7.82
CA LEU A 8 5.04 14.61 -7.24
C LEU A 8 6.14 14.27 -8.26
N LYS A 9 5.76 13.93 -9.49
CA LYS A 9 6.72 13.69 -10.57
C LYS A 9 7.52 14.94 -10.92
N ASP A 10 6.87 16.11 -10.92
CA ASP A 10 7.52 17.40 -11.18
C ASP A 10 8.59 17.73 -10.11
N HIS A 11 8.43 17.20 -8.90
CA HIS A 11 9.41 17.28 -7.81
C HIS A 11 10.42 16.11 -7.80
N GLY A 12 10.47 15.30 -8.86
CA GLY A 12 11.39 14.17 -9.00
C GLY A 12 11.01 12.93 -8.16
N ILE A 13 9.81 12.90 -7.59
CA ILE A 13 9.33 11.74 -6.83
C ILE A 13 8.68 10.74 -7.78
N ARG A 14 9.11 9.48 -7.70
CA ARG A 14 8.52 8.39 -8.49
C ARG A 14 7.13 8.05 -7.96
N ALA A 15 6.13 8.76 -8.44
CA ALA A 15 4.72 8.56 -8.10
C ALA A 15 3.96 7.90 -9.24
N GLY A 16 3.04 7.00 -8.89
CA GLY A 16 2.14 6.33 -9.83
C GLY A 16 0.71 6.33 -9.29
N HIS A 17 -0.27 6.10 -10.17
CA HIS A 17 -1.62 5.76 -9.74
C HIS A 17 -2.09 4.51 -10.46
N ILE A 18 -2.97 3.75 -9.80
CA ILE A 18 -3.65 2.61 -10.38
C ILE A 18 -5.12 2.97 -10.51
N ASP A 19 -5.60 2.97 -11.74
CA ASP A 19 -7.01 3.04 -12.08
C ASP A 19 -7.46 1.74 -12.73
N SER A 20 -8.77 1.56 -12.90
CA SER A 20 -9.35 0.35 -13.50
C SER A 20 -9.01 0.18 -14.99
N ASP A 21 -8.66 1.26 -15.68
CA ASP A 21 -8.43 1.33 -17.13
C ASP A 21 -6.94 1.29 -17.51
N SER A 22 -6.04 1.42 -16.53
CA SER A 22 -4.60 1.37 -16.75
C SER A 22 -4.20 -0.02 -17.23
N ALA A 23 -3.80 -0.10 -18.49
CA ALA A 23 -3.30 -1.31 -19.16
C ALA A 23 -1.93 -1.78 -18.60
N ILE A 24 -1.38 -1.07 -17.62
CA ILE A 24 -0.11 -1.42 -16.99
C ILE A 24 -0.37 -2.60 -16.07
N ASP A 25 0.37 -3.69 -16.28
CA ASP A 25 0.23 -4.89 -15.46
C ASP A 25 0.52 -4.53 -14.00
N ILE A 26 -0.51 -4.65 -13.17
CA ILE A 26 -0.47 -4.50 -11.72
C ILE A 26 0.73 -5.28 -11.13
N LYS A 27 1.11 -6.40 -11.75
CA LYS A 27 2.29 -7.18 -11.39
C LYS A 27 3.57 -6.41 -11.66
N GLU A 28 3.74 -5.82 -12.83
CA GLU A 28 4.97 -5.08 -13.18
C GLU A 28 5.22 -3.93 -12.20
N MET A 29 4.15 -3.23 -11.81
CA MET A 29 4.19 -2.15 -10.81
C MET A 29 4.62 -2.65 -9.42
N ALA A 30 4.19 -3.86 -9.03
CA ALA A 30 4.47 -4.44 -7.72
C ALA A 30 5.88 -5.04 -7.60
N HIS A 31 6.44 -5.58 -8.69
CA HIS A 31 7.67 -6.38 -8.65
C HIS A 31 8.95 -5.55 -8.71
N THR A 32 8.90 -4.35 -9.29
CA THR A 32 10.10 -3.59 -9.65
C THR A 32 10.55 -2.57 -8.61
N GLY A 33 9.72 -2.27 -7.61
CA GLY A 33 9.99 -1.15 -6.68
C GLY A 33 10.10 0.20 -7.40
N ALA A 34 9.52 0.31 -8.61
CA ALA A 34 9.66 1.47 -9.48
C ALA A 34 9.06 2.75 -8.88
N TYR A 35 8.12 2.63 -7.94
CA TYR A 35 7.39 3.75 -7.34
C TYR A 35 7.70 3.89 -5.85
N SER A 36 7.95 5.14 -5.45
CA SER A 36 8.03 5.53 -4.03
C SER A 36 6.65 5.76 -3.44
N ILE A 37 5.69 6.27 -4.24
CA ILE A 37 4.32 6.52 -3.82
C ILE A 37 3.37 5.97 -4.88
N LEU A 38 2.40 5.17 -4.45
CA LEU A 38 1.41 4.56 -5.32
C LEU A 38 0.01 4.93 -4.84
N PHE A 39 -0.71 5.65 -5.68
CA PHE A 39 -2.08 6.07 -5.40
C PHE A 39 -3.08 5.05 -5.93
N MET A 40 -4.11 4.73 -5.16
CA MET A 40 -5.21 3.90 -5.62
C MET A 40 -6.52 4.26 -4.93
N SER A 41 -7.64 3.99 -5.61
CA SER A 41 -8.95 4.11 -4.97
C SER A 41 -9.17 2.97 -3.97
N PRO A 42 -10.01 3.18 -2.93
CA PRO A 42 -10.33 2.12 -1.97
C PRO A 42 -11.00 0.91 -2.65
N GLU A 43 -11.80 1.14 -3.70
CA GLU A 43 -12.42 0.07 -4.50
C GLU A 43 -11.36 -0.78 -5.21
N MET A 44 -10.33 -0.14 -5.78
CA MET A 44 -9.22 -0.84 -6.43
C MET A 44 -8.38 -1.61 -5.42
N LEU A 45 -8.11 -1.03 -4.24
CA LEU A 45 -7.33 -1.67 -3.18
C LEU A 45 -7.96 -2.97 -2.70
N VAL A 46 -9.28 -2.99 -2.61
CA VAL A 46 -10.07 -4.12 -2.14
C VAL A 46 -10.33 -5.16 -3.24
N GLY A 47 -10.34 -4.73 -4.50
CA GLY A 47 -10.45 -5.60 -5.67
C GLY A 47 -9.09 -6.11 -6.16
N LYS A 48 -8.74 -5.76 -7.40
CA LYS A 48 -7.51 -6.21 -8.10
C LYS A 48 -6.22 -5.81 -7.36
N GLY A 49 -6.25 -4.70 -6.64
CA GLY A 49 -5.13 -4.18 -5.85
C GLY A 49 -4.67 -5.10 -4.71
N LYS A 50 -5.52 -6.03 -4.24
CA LYS A 50 -5.13 -7.01 -3.22
C LYS A 50 -3.93 -7.86 -3.67
N GLU A 51 -3.77 -8.10 -4.97
CA GLU A 51 -2.64 -8.87 -5.50
C GLU A 51 -1.30 -8.15 -5.28
N ILE A 52 -1.27 -6.83 -5.40
CA ILE A 52 -0.10 -5.99 -5.12
C ILE A 52 0.30 -6.14 -3.66
N VAL A 53 -0.67 -5.94 -2.76
CA VAL A 53 -0.42 -6.01 -1.32
C VAL A 53 -0.07 -7.43 -0.88
N ARG A 54 -0.43 -8.46 -1.66
CA ARG A 54 -0.04 -9.86 -1.43
C ARG A 54 1.35 -10.20 -1.95
N ASN A 55 1.90 -9.44 -2.89
CA ASN A 55 3.24 -9.68 -3.44
C ASN A 55 4.33 -9.50 -2.37
N ASP A 56 5.23 -10.48 -2.24
CA ASP A 56 6.24 -10.47 -1.18
C ASP A 56 7.32 -9.40 -1.34
N VAL A 57 7.66 -9.02 -2.57
CA VAL A 57 8.61 -7.92 -2.84
C VAL A 57 7.98 -6.59 -2.45
N PHE A 58 6.74 -6.35 -2.89
CA PHE A 58 6.00 -5.15 -2.52
C PHE A 58 5.82 -5.05 -0.99
N LYS A 59 5.37 -6.14 -0.36
CA LYS A 59 5.23 -6.26 1.10
C LYS A 59 6.50 -5.86 1.85
N LYS A 60 7.65 -6.42 1.47
CA LYS A 60 8.94 -6.15 2.15
C LYS A 60 9.33 -4.68 2.08
N ASN A 61 8.98 -4.00 0.99
CA ASN A 61 9.33 -2.60 0.75
C ASN A 61 8.23 -1.62 1.21
N LEU A 62 7.06 -2.11 1.64
CA LEU A 62 5.95 -1.28 2.06
C LEU A 62 6.23 -0.64 3.42
N VAL A 63 6.43 0.68 3.42
CA VAL A 63 6.71 1.47 4.63
C VAL A 63 5.46 1.97 5.34
N GLY A 64 4.34 2.13 4.62
CA GLY A 64 3.11 2.66 5.18
C GLY A 64 1.94 2.65 4.20
N LEU A 65 0.74 2.73 4.76
CA LEU A 65 -0.51 2.93 4.03
C LEU A 65 -1.14 4.22 4.55
N ILE A 66 -1.39 5.16 3.65
CA ILE A 66 -2.03 6.45 3.94
C ILE A 66 -3.45 6.39 3.38
N ILE A 67 -4.42 6.79 4.19
CA ILE A 67 -5.83 6.85 3.79
C ILE A 67 -6.23 8.31 3.73
N ASP A 68 -6.52 8.78 2.52
CA ASP A 68 -7.11 10.10 2.32
C ASP A 68 -8.63 10.06 2.58
N GLU A 69 -9.20 11.19 2.97
CA GLU A 69 -10.62 11.32 3.32
C GLU A 69 -11.12 10.28 4.33
N ALA A 70 -10.31 9.99 5.35
CA ALA A 70 -10.65 9.03 6.40
C ALA A 70 -12.00 9.34 7.10
N HIS A 71 -12.50 10.57 6.99
CA HIS A 71 -13.83 10.97 7.44
C HIS A 71 -14.96 10.16 6.77
N CYS A 72 -14.74 9.60 5.57
CA CYS A 72 -15.68 8.72 4.85
C CYS A 72 -15.97 7.38 5.56
N VAL A 73 -15.22 7.04 6.60
CA VAL A 73 -15.40 5.81 7.40
C VAL A 73 -16.59 5.92 8.37
N VAL A 74 -17.00 7.14 8.76
CA VAL A 74 -18.03 7.35 9.79
C VAL A 74 -19.43 7.30 9.18
N LYS A 75 -20.24 6.34 9.65
CA LYS A 75 -21.63 6.08 9.20
C LYS A 75 -22.61 7.26 9.29
N TRP A 76 -22.26 8.32 10.02
CA TRP A 76 -23.14 9.48 10.26
C TRP A 76 -22.91 10.64 9.27
N GLY A 77 -21.99 10.51 8.30
CA GLY A 77 -21.70 11.53 7.29
C GLY A 77 -22.41 11.30 5.96
N LYS A 78 -22.69 12.38 5.21
CA LYS A 78 -23.29 12.36 3.86
C LYS A 78 -22.46 11.63 2.79
N SER A 79 -21.21 11.28 3.09
CA SER A 79 -20.21 10.75 2.14
C SER A 79 -19.66 9.38 2.54
N PHE A 80 -20.47 8.56 3.21
CA PHE A 80 -20.08 7.21 3.61
C PHE A 80 -19.83 6.30 2.39
N ARG A 81 -18.74 5.52 2.43
CA ARG A 81 -18.37 4.57 1.37
C ARG A 81 -18.02 3.20 1.94
N ASP A 82 -18.76 2.18 1.52
CA ASP A 82 -18.55 0.78 1.96
C ASP A 82 -17.16 0.23 1.61
N SER A 83 -16.52 0.76 0.56
CA SER A 83 -15.16 0.37 0.16
C SER A 83 -14.12 0.63 1.26
N PHE A 84 -14.33 1.65 2.10
CA PHE A 84 -13.43 1.94 3.23
C PHE A 84 -13.51 0.91 4.36
N LEU A 85 -14.68 0.29 4.58
CA LEU A 85 -14.82 -0.76 5.61
C LEU A 85 -13.97 -2.00 5.28
N GLN A 86 -13.81 -2.29 3.99
CA GLN A 86 -13.05 -3.44 3.50
C GLN A 86 -11.53 -3.24 3.57
N ILE A 87 -11.04 -2.01 3.81
CA ILE A 87 -9.61 -1.73 4.03
C ILE A 87 -9.08 -2.49 5.26
N ARG A 88 -9.94 -2.83 6.23
CA ARG A 88 -9.56 -3.68 7.38
C ARG A 88 -8.92 -5.00 6.95
N GLU A 89 -9.36 -5.59 5.83
CA GLU A 89 -8.80 -6.84 5.32
C GLU A 89 -7.35 -6.67 4.85
N VAL A 90 -7.07 -5.53 4.22
CA VAL A 90 -5.73 -5.15 3.75
C VAL A 90 -4.79 -4.95 4.94
N ARG A 91 -5.29 -4.36 6.02
CA ARG A 91 -4.52 -4.15 7.25
C ARG A 91 -3.98 -5.47 7.82
N SER A 92 -4.78 -6.54 7.79
CA SER A 92 -4.36 -7.87 8.25
C SER A 92 -3.20 -8.43 7.42
N ILE A 93 -3.11 -8.10 6.14
CA ILE A 93 -2.03 -8.55 5.24
C ILE A 93 -0.73 -7.80 5.54
N ILE A 94 -0.81 -6.49 5.83
CA ILE A 94 0.35 -5.62 6.06
C ILE A 94 0.97 -5.85 7.45
N ILE A 95 0.16 -6.06 8.49
CA ILE A 95 0.64 -6.18 9.89
C ILE A 95 1.56 -7.39 10.13
N VAL A 96 1.41 -8.47 9.36
CA VAL A 96 2.24 -9.69 9.50
C VAL A 96 3.75 -9.38 9.47
N ILE A 97 4.14 -8.28 8.82
CA ILE A 97 5.53 -7.89 8.63
C ILE A 97 6.14 -7.23 9.88
N LYS A 98 5.37 -6.49 10.68
CA LYS A 98 5.90 -5.85 11.90
C LYS A 98 6.43 -6.88 12.91
N ASN A 99 5.83 -8.07 12.97
CA ASN A 99 6.26 -9.14 13.89
C ASN A 99 7.57 -9.81 13.47
N LYS A 100 8.08 -9.59 12.24
CA LYS A 100 9.34 -10.20 11.78
C LYS A 100 10.58 -9.39 12.17
N TYR A 101 10.40 -8.13 12.58
CA TYR A 101 11.49 -7.22 12.96
C TYR A 101 11.75 -7.15 14.48
N HIS A 102 11.18 -8.07 15.28
CA HIS A 102 11.49 -8.24 16.72
C HIS A 102 12.18 -9.58 17.00
N GLY A 103 13.19 -9.90 16.19
CA GLY A 103 13.91 -11.16 16.29
C GLY A 103 15.36 -11.09 15.81
N THR A 104 16.10 -10.03 16.17
CA THR A 104 17.56 -10.13 16.18
C THR A 104 17.96 -10.91 17.43
N ASN A 105 18.15 -12.20 17.22
CA ASN A 105 18.70 -13.15 18.16
C ASN A 105 20.17 -12.77 18.42
N CYS A 106 20.45 -12.08 19.52
CA CYS A 106 21.81 -11.92 20.02
C CYS A 106 22.29 -13.26 20.59
N ASN A 107 22.77 -14.15 19.72
CA ASN A 107 23.66 -15.23 20.13
C ASN A 107 25.11 -14.72 20.03
N SER A 108 25.57 -14.06 21.09
CA SER A 108 27.00 -13.93 21.36
C SER A 108 27.52 -15.29 21.84
N ASN A 109 27.85 -16.17 20.90
CA ASN A 109 28.73 -17.30 21.19
C ASN A 109 30.17 -16.77 21.23
N PHE A 110 30.60 -16.28 22.39
CA PHE A 110 32.02 -16.25 22.73
C PHE A 110 32.36 -17.60 23.33
N THR A 111 33.07 -18.41 22.56
CA THR A 111 33.71 -19.63 23.04
C THR A 111 35.22 -19.41 22.99
N THR A 112 35.83 -19.68 24.16
CA THR A 112 37.27 -19.84 24.47
C THR A 112 38.10 -18.57 24.67
#